data_AF-A0A562WRW7-F1
#
_entry.id   AF-A0A562WRW7-F1
#
_cell.length_a   1.000
_cell.length_b   1.000
_cell.length_c   1.000
_cell.angle_alpha   90.00
_cell.angle_beta   90.00
_cell.angle_gamma   90.00
#
_symmetry.space_group_name_H-M   'P 1'
#
loop_
_entity.id
_entity.type
_entity.pdbx_description
1 polymer ?
#
loop_
_entity_poly.entity_id
_entity_poly.type
_entity_poly.pdbx_seq_one_letter_code
_entity_poly.pdbx_strand_id
1 'polypeptide(L)'
;MATINDLVLVHVDHKPGFYARIEEIAPDVKPGWWQVKLLVLTFPLQIYTWILDESQVAGADFTMGGTPIRLEKVESLHARPEEPAPTVPPVGKKNAAAKPGAKVVSLLDRKKEG
;
A
#
# COMPACT_ATOMS: atom_id res chain seq x y z
N MET A 1 2.19 -3.19 11.91
CA MET A 1 2.85 -3.89 10.79
C MET A 1 2.51 -3.16 9.49
N ALA A 2 3.47 -3.01 8.58
CA ALA A 2 3.22 -2.41 7.26
C ALA A 2 2.52 -3.43 6.32
N THR A 3 1.72 -2.93 5.40
CA THR A 3 0.88 -3.70 4.45
C THR A 3 1.05 -3.17 3.03
N ILE A 4 0.44 -3.85 2.05
CA ILE A 4 0.48 -3.44 0.64
C ILE A 4 -0.04 -1.99 0.50
N ASN A 5 0.66 -1.19 -0.29
CA ASN A 5 0.49 0.26 -0.49
C ASN A 5 0.93 1.17 0.66
N ASP A 6 1.36 0.64 1.80
CA ASP A 6 1.95 1.48 2.85
C ASP A 6 3.30 2.06 2.39
N LEU A 7 3.54 3.29 2.82
CA LEU A 7 4.84 3.94 2.69
C LEU A 7 5.70 3.57 3.90
N VAL A 8 6.95 3.21 3.64
CA VAL A 8 7.93 2.86 4.66
C VAL A 8 9.17 3.72 4.52
N LEU A 9 9.73 4.15 5.64
CA LEU A 9 11.08 4.71 5.75
C LEU A 9 12.04 3.54 5.99
N VAL A 10 12.96 3.35 5.06
CA VAL A 10 14.04 2.39 5.20
C VAL A 10 15.19 3.08 5.90
N HIS A 11 15.59 2.56 7.06
CA HIS A 11 16.82 2.98 7.74
C HIS A 11 17.98 2.15 7.24
N VAL A 12 19.13 2.79 7.03
CA VAL A 12 20.40 2.19 6.62
C VAL A 12 21.46 2.69 7.59
N ASP A 13 22.28 1.79 8.14
CA ASP A 13 23.27 2.11 9.18
C ASP A 13 22.67 2.88 10.36
N HIS A 14 21.47 2.47 10.79
CA HIS A 14 20.69 3.10 11.88
C HIS A 14 20.34 4.59 11.64
N LYS A 15 20.36 5.03 10.39
CA LYS A 15 19.96 6.38 9.97
C LYS A 15 18.85 6.31 8.93
N PRO A 16 17.95 7.31 8.85
CA PRO A 16 16.99 7.42 7.77
C PRO A 16 17.69 7.39 6.40
N GLY A 17 17.33 6.41 5.56
CA GLY A 17 17.92 6.22 4.25
C GLY A 17 17.04 6.78 3.14
N PHE A 18 15.93 6.09 2.86
CA PHE A 18 15.03 6.44 1.77
C PHE A 18 13.60 5.95 2.03
N TYR A 19 12.64 6.54 1.31
CA TYR A 19 11.26 6.06 1.30
C TYR A 19 11.04 4.99 0.24
N ALA A 20 10.19 4.03 0.56
CA ALA A 20 9.69 3.05 -0.39
C ALA A 20 8.19 2.80 -0.17
N ARG A 21 7.51 2.33 -1.21
CA ARG A 21 6.14 1.80 -1.10
C ARG A 21 6.17 0.28 -1.23
N ILE A 22 5.41 -0.41 -0.40
CA ILE A 22 5.21 -1.85 -0.52
C ILE A 22 4.25 -2.11 -1.68
N GLU A 23 4.73 -2.76 -2.74
CA GLU A 23 3.93 -3.14 -3.91
C GLU A 23 3.30 -4.52 -3.75
N GLU A 24 4.00 -5.45 -3.08
CA GLU A 24 3.57 -6.84 -2.94
C GLU A 24 4.20 -7.49 -1.70
N ILE A 25 3.47 -8.40 -1.06
CA ILE A 25 3.96 -9.30 -0.01
C ILE A 25 3.44 -10.70 -0.35
N ALA A 26 4.32 -11.61 -0.74
CA ALA A 26 3.98 -12.99 -1.11
C ALA A 26 4.78 -13.99 -0.26
N PRO A 27 4.24 -15.18 0.06
CA PRO A 27 4.99 -16.20 0.79
C PRO A 27 6.19 -16.68 -0.04
N ASP A 28 7.35 -16.82 0.60
CA ASP A 28 8.54 -17.45 0.01
C ASP A 28 8.45 -18.98 0.10
N VAL A 29 9.34 -19.69 -0.60
CA VAL A 29 9.48 -21.15 -0.52
C VAL A 29 9.79 -21.59 0.92
N LYS A 30 10.48 -20.76 1.71
CA LYS A 30 10.74 -21.03 3.13
C LYS A 30 9.54 -20.63 4.01
N PRO A 31 9.02 -21.54 4.84
CA PRO A 31 7.96 -21.21 5.79
C PRO A 31 8.34 -20.04 6.71
N GLY A 32 7.44 -19.07 6.86
CA GLY A 32 7.64 -17.88 7.68
C GLY A 32 8.43 -16.75 7.02
N TRP A 33 8.88 -16.95 5.77
CA TRP A 33 9.54 -15.93 4.96
C TRP A 33 8.62 -15.42 3.85
N TRP A 34 8.88 -14.18 3.45
CA TRP A 34 8.03 -13.40 2.55
C TRP A 34 8.90 -12.71 1.50
N GLN A 35 8.51 -12.79 0.24
CA GLN A 35 9.03 -11.93 -0.82
C GLN A 35 8.27 -10.61 -0.80
N VAL A 36 8.97 -9.54 -0.44
CA VAL A 36 8.43 -8.19 -0.36
C VAL A 36 8.98 -7.37 -1.52
N LYS A 37 8.07 -6.89 -2.38
CA LYS A 37 8.40 -6.03 -3.51
C LYS A 37 8.26 -4.58 -3.09
N LEU A 38 9.34 -3.81 -3.27
CA LEU A 38 9.47 -2.44 -2.81
C LEU A 38 9.72 -1.53 -4.01
N LEU A 39 8.85 -0.54 -4.20
CA LEU A 39 9.13 0.59 -5.09
C LEU A 39 9.89 1.65 -4.31
N VAL A 40 11.17 1.81 -4.63
CA VAL A 40 12.05 2.81 -4.02
C VAL A 40 11.77 4.18 -4.64
N LEU A 41 11.46 5.16 -3.79
CA LEU A 41 11.07 6.51 -4.17
C LEU A 41 12.28 7.45 -4.22
N THR A 42 13.28 7.07 -5.01
CA THR A 42 14.50 7.86 -5.29
C THR A 42 14.57 8.23 -6.78
N PHE A 43 15.58 9.01 -7.18
CA PHE A 43 15.85 9.28 -8.59
C PHE A 43 17.16 8.60 -9.02
N PRO A 44 17.14 7.71 -10.03
CA PRO A 44 15.96 7.19 -10.73
C PRO A 44 15.14 6.25 -9.82
N LEU A 45 13.84 6.06 -10.14
CA LEU A 45 13.01 5.09 -9.43
C LEU A 45 13.56 3.68 -9.63
N GLN A 46 13.61 2.90 -8.55
CA GLN A 46 14.10 1.53 -8.57
C GLN A 46 13.09 0.59 -7.91
N ILE A 47 13.05 -0.67 -8.35
CA ILE A 47 12.22 -1.71 -7.75
C ILE A 47 13.15 -2.79 -7.19
N TYR A 48 12.96 -3.15 -5.93
CA TYR A 48 13.66 -4.26 -5.28
C TYR A 48 12.67 -5.34 -4.85
N THR A 49 13.15 -6.59 -4.80
CA THR A 49 12.43 -7.70 -4.18
C THR A 49 13.34 -8.27 -3.09
N TRP A 50 12.92 -8.17 -1.84
CA TRP A 50 13.67 -8.71 -0.69
C TRP A 50 12.93 -9.91 -0.09
N ILE A 51 13.68 -10.88 0.42
CA ILE A 51 13.13 -12.03 1.14
C ILE A 51 13.32 -11.76 2.62
N LEU A 52 12.22 -11.55 3.34
CA LEU A 52 12.21 -11.11 4.74
C LEU A 52 11.35 -12.06 5.57
N ASP A 53 11.71 -12.27 6.84
CA ASP A 53 10.82 -12.96 7.79
C ASP A 53 9.74 -12.00 8.35
N GLU A 54 8.74 -12.57 9.03
CA GLU A 54 7.62 -11.79 9.59
C GLU A 54 8.07 -10.68 10.56
N SER A 55 9.11 -10.92 11.36
CA SER A 55 9.63 -9.92 12.30
C SER A 55 10.30 -8.76 11.57
N GLN A 56 11.02 -9.04 10.48
CA GLN A 56 11.68 -8.04 9.63
C GLN A 56 10.66 -7.18 8.88
N VAL A 57 9.60 -7.79 8.35
CA VAL A 57 8.46 -7.04 7.76
C VAL A 57 7.78 -6.15 8.81
N ALA A 58 7.74 -6.60 10.06
CA ALA A 58 7.23 -5.82 11.17
C ALA A 58 8.19 -4.72 11.68
N GLY A 59 9.41 -4.63 11.14
CA GLY A 59 10.39 -3.59 11.44
C GLY A 59 11.54 -4.02 12.36
N ALA A 60 11.80 -5.31 12.51
CA ALA A 60 13.02 -5.79 13.14
C ALA A 60 14.26 -5.42 12.31
N ASP A 61 15.40 -5.24 12.98
CA ASP A 61 16.68 -4.97 12.33
C ASP A 61 17.19 -6.22 11.59
N PHE A 62 17.75 -6.02 10.40
CA PHE A 62 18.41 -7.06 9.61
C PHE A 62 19.64 -6.51 8.88
N THR A 63 20.33 -7.34 8.11
CA THR A 63 21.50 -6.89 7.32
C THR A 63 21.36 -7.27 5.86
N MET A 64 21.85 -6.41 4.98
CA MET A 64 22.07 -6.73 3.57
C MET A 64 23.53 -6.43 3.21
N GLY A 65 24.29 -7.47 2.83
CA GLY A 65 25.71 -7.30 2.50
C GLY A 65 26.57 -6.77 3.66
N GLY A 66 26.15 -6.99 4.92
CA GLY A 66 26.82 -6.47 6.11
C GLY A 66 26.33 -5.09 6.57
N THR A 67 25.50 -4.40 5.77
CA THR A 67 24.90 -3.11 6.13
C THR A 67 23.62 -3.32 6.94
N PRO A 68 23.49 -2.79 8.16
CA PRO A 68 22.27 -2.81 8.95
C PRO A 68 21.11 -2.05 8.28
N ILE A 69 19.93 -2.65 8.24
CA ILE A 69 18.71 -2.10 7.64
C ILE A 69 17.51 -2.33 8.55
N ARG A 70 16.54 -1.40 8.53
CA ARG A 70 15.23 -1.50 9.21
C ARG A 70 14.10 -0.90 8.39
N LEU A 71 12.93 -1.52 8.40
CA LEU A 71 11.70 -0.96 7.82
C LEU A 71 10.87 -0.25 8.90
N GLU A 72 10.50 1.01 8.66
CA GLU A 72 9.62 1.77 9.54
C GLU A 72 8.39 2.24 8.77
N LYS A 73 7.18 1.90 9.23
CA LYS A 73 5.95 2.38 8.59
C LYS A 73 5.81 3.89 8.79
N VAL A 74 5.57 4.61 7.71
CA VAL A 74 5.31 6.06 7.75
C VAL A 74 3.81 6.30 7.93
N GLU A 75 3.46 7.11 8.92
CA GLU A 75 2.08 7.50 9.18
C GLU A 75 1.68 8.72 8.33
N SER A 76 0.43 8.73 7.85
CA SER A 76 -0.12 9.87 7.11
C SER A 76 -0.31 11.06 8.05
N LEU A 77 0.23 12.23 7.68
CA LEU A 77 0.03 13.48 8.42
C LEU A 77 -1.41 14.01 8.34
N HIS A 78 -2.20 13.49 7.38
CA HIS A 78 -3.62 13.76 7.29
C HIS A 78 -4.40 12.57 7.85
N ALA A 79 -4.97 12.74 9.04
CA ALA A 79 -6.03 11.87 9.53
C ALA A 79 -7.26 12.12 8.64
N ARG A 80 -7.58 11.17 7.77
CA ARG A 80 -8.93 11.13 7.20
C ARG A 80 -9.87 10.88 8.38
N PRO A 81 -10.86 11.74 8.65
CA PRO A 81 -11.91 11.41 9.60
C PRO A 81 -12.44 10.03 9.22
N GLU A 82 -12.52 9.12 10.18
CA GLU A 82 -13.01 7.77 9.99
C GLU A 82 -14.46 7.86 9.50
N GLU A 83 -14.65 7.99 8.19
CA GLU A 83 -15.96 7.85 7.58
C GLU A 83 -16.39 6.42 7.89
N PRO A 84 -17.50 6.22 8.61
CA PRO A 84 -17.98 4.89 8.92
C PRO A 84 -18.03 4.11 7.62
N ALA A 85 -17.40 2.94 7.61
CA ALA A 85 -17.40 2.05 6.46
C ALA A 85 -18.82 2.01 5.89
N PRO A 86 -19.02 2.24 4.58
CA PRO A 86 -20.35 2.17 4.00
C PRO A 86 -20.88 0.79 4.36
N THR A 87 -21.94 0.77 5.17
CA THR A 87 -22.69 -0.43 5.47
C THR A 87 -23.20 -0.91 4.13
N VAL A 88 -22.55 -1.92 3.57
CA VAL A 88 -22.97 -2.51 2.30
C VAL A 88 -24.36 -3.08 2.59
N PRO A 89 -25.46 -2.50 2.06
CA PRO A 89 -26.76 -3.09 2.29
C PRO A 89 -26.73 -4.48 1.63
N PRO A 90 -27.31 -5.51 2.26
CA PRO A 90 -27.37 -6.83 1.66
C PRO A 90 -28.06 -6.71 0.30
N VAL A 91 -27.32 -7.05 -0.75
CA VAL A 91 -27.86 -7.16 -2.11
C VAL A 91 -28.91 -8.26 -2.10
N GLY A 92 -30.18 -7.87 -2.21
CA GLY A 92 -31.25 -8.80 -2.54
C GLY A 92 -32.64 -8.47 -2.02
N LYS A 93 -33.33 -7.53 -2.67
CA LYS A 93 -34.56 -7.80 -3.44
C LYS A 93 -35.14 -6.50 -4.02
N LYS A 94 -35.42 -6.55 -5.31
CA LYS A 94 -36.13 -5.54 -6.12
C LYS A 94 -37.44 -5.12 -5.45
N ASN A 95 -37.74 -3.82 -5.43
CA ASN A 95 -38.88 -3.25 -6.17
C ASN A 95 -38.97 -1.71 -6.05
N ALA A 96 -39.07 -1.09 -7.24
CA ALA A 96 -39.77 0.14 -7.60
C ALA A 96 -39.91 1.29 -6.58
N ALA A 97 -39.27 2.42 -6.88
CA ALA A 97 -39.96 3.70 -7.14
C ALA A 97 -38.93 4.75 -7.59
N ALA A 98 -38.95 5.08 -8.88
CA ALA A 98 -38.21 6.21 -9.43
C ALA A 98 -38.76 7.54 -8.87
N LYS A 99 -37.88 8.41 -8.38
CA LYS A 99 -38.16 9.85 -8.24
C LYS A 99 -37.30 10.63 -9.24
N PRO A 100 -37.88 11.54 -10.03
CA PRO A 100 -37.17 12.27 -11.07
C PRO A 100 -36.39 13.44 -10.45
N GLY A 101 -35.14 13.65 -10.84
CA GLY A 101 -34.47 14.93 -10.55
C GLY A 101 -32.95 14.94 -10.39
N ALA A 102 -32.26 13.81 -10.31
CA ALA A 102 -30.80 13.81 -10.22
C ALA A 102 -30.18 13.54 -11.61
N LYS A 103 -29.93 14.61 -12.37
CA LYS A 103 -29.19 14.54 -13.64
C LYS A 103 -27.71 14.34 -13.33
N VAL A 104 -27.31 13.09 -13.09
CA VAL A 104 -25.90 12.71 -12.93
C VAL A 104 -25.26 12.75 -14.30
N VAL A 105 -24.36 13.72 -14.52
CA VAL A 105 -23.53 13.77 -15.73
C VAL A 105 -22.32 12.88 -15.50
N SER A 106 -22.26 11.77 -16.24
CA SER A 106 -21.10 10.87 -16.24
C SER A 106 -19.95 11.55 -16.98
N LEU A 107 -18.77 11.65 -16.34
CA LEU A 107 -17.56 12.25 -16.92
C LEU A 107 -16.85 11.33 -17.93
N LEU A 108 -17.44 10.18 -18.27
CA LEU A 108 -16.88 9.17 -19.17
C LEU A 108 -17.04 9.52 -20.66
N ASP A 109 -17.82 10.54 -21.02
CA ASP A 109 -18.05 10.92 -22.43
C ASP A 109 -16.99 11.87 -23.02
N ARG A 110 -15.98 12.30 -22.24
CA ARG A 110 -14.93 13.20 -22.75
C ARG A 110 -13.73 12.45 -23.35
N LYS A 111 -13.99 11.42 -24.15
CA LYS A 111 -12.97 10.81 -25.01
C LYS A 111 -13.54 10.37 -26.35
N LYS A 112 -13.95 11.35 -27.16
CA LYS A 112 -13.97 11.20 -28.61
C LYS A 112 -13.98 12.56 -29.32
N GLU A 113 -12.83 13.23 -29.29
CA GLU A 113 -12.40 14.08 -30.41
C GLU A 113 -10.88 14.20 -30.35
N GLY A 114 -10.27 13.85 -31.48
CA GLY A 114 -8.86 13.57 -31.69
C GLY A 114 -8.76 12.72 -32.95
#